data_AF-A0A4R9WY27-F1
#
_entry.id   AF-A0A4R9WY27-F1
#
_cell.length_a   1.000
_cell.length_b   1.000
_cell.length_c   1.000
_cell.angle_alpha   90.00
_cell.angle_beta   90.00
_cell.angle_gamma   90.00
#
_symmetry.space_group_name_H-M   'P 1'
#
loop_
_entity.id
_entity.type
_entity.pdbx_description
1 polymer ?
#
loop_
_entity_poly.entity_id
_entity_poly.type
_entity_poly.pdbx_seq_one_letter_code
_entity_poly.pdbx_strand_id
1 'polypeptide(L)' 'QIENGLHWMLDVHLDEDLSRARKDNAPANTALLNRLARNILQAADSAKVPISHRIKKCAWNDDYLINAITHMR' A
#
# COMPACT_ATOMS: atom_id res chain seq x y z
N GLN A 1 -16.20 12.88 -12.13
CA GLN A 1 -16.07 11.96 -10.98
C GLN A 1 -14.91 12.48 -10.15
N ILE A 2 -15.10 12.81 -8.87
CA ILE A 2 -13.99 13.28 -8.01
C ILE A 2 -13.32 12.02 -7.47
N GLU A 3 -12.17 11.70 -8.05
CA GLU A 3 -11.30 10.63 -7.57
C GLU A 3 -10.73 11.02 -6.21
N ASN A 4 -11.07 10.26 -5.16
CA ASN A 4 -10.48 10.49 -3.86
C ASN A 4 -9.06 9.90 -3.81
N GLY A 5 -8.20 10.40 -2.92
CA GLY A 5 -6.82 9.92 -2.81
C GLY A 5 -6.68 8.43 -2.45
N LEU A 6 -7.79 7.77 -2.07
CA LEU A 6 -7.83 6.32 -1.87
C LEU A 6 -7.79 5.57 -3.20
N HIS A 7 -8.62 5.95 -4.19
CA HIS A 7 -8.69 5.25 -5.48
C HIS A 7 -7.35 5.34 -6.21
N TRP A 8 -6.76 6.54 -6.31
CA TRP A 8 -5.41 6.72 -6.87
C TRP A 8 -4.36 5.81 -6.22
N MET A 9 -4.42 5.64 -4.90
CA MET A 9 -3.49 4.76 -4.20
C MET A 9 -3.69 3.29 -4.57
N LEU A 10 -4.94 2.84 -4.69
CA LEU A 10 -5.24 1.45 -5.04
C LEU A 10 -4.91 1.15 -6.49
N ASP A 11 -5.31 2.01 -7.42
CA ASP A 11 -5.16 1.72 -8.85
C ASP A 11 -3.73 1.99 -9.33
N VAL A 12 -3.12 3.11 -8.92
CA VAL A 12 -1.82 3.55 -9.48
C VAL A 12 -0.64 3.04 -8.67
N HIS A 13 -0.77 2.89 -7.35
CA HIS A 13 0.35 2.45 -6.50
C HIS A 13 0.32 0.97 -6.16
N LEU A 14 -0.84 0.32 -6.21
CA LEU A 14 -1.00 -1.11 -5.91
C LEU A 14 -1.51 -1.94 -7.09
N ASP A 15 -1.71 -1.33 -8.26
CA ASP A 15 -2.18 -1.99 -9.49
C ASP A 15 -3.47 -2.82 -9.28
N GLU A 16 -4.37 -2.35 -8.41
CA GLU A 16 -5.57 -3.12 -8.01
C GLU A 16 -6.48 -3.43 -9.22
N ASP A 17 -6.65 -2.48 -10.15
CA ASP A 17 -7.43 -2.64 -11.38
C ASP A 17 -6.90 -3.76 -12.29
N LEU A 18 -5.60 -4.01 -12.25
CA LEU A 18 -4.96 -5.07 -13.03
C LEU A 18 -5.11 -6.45 -12.37
N SER A 19 -5.51 -6.49 -11.10
CA SER A 19 -5.65 -7.74 -10.35
C SER A 19 -6.66 -8.69 -11.01
N ARG A 20 -6.24 -9.95 -11.12
CA ARG A 20 -7.07 -11.06 -11.64
C ARG A 20 -7.61 -11.97 -10.53
N ALA A 21 -7.37 -11.62 -9.27
CA ALA A 21 -7.75 -12.38 -8.08
C ALA A 21 -9.27 -12.33 -7.84
N ARG A 22 -10.05 -13.11 -8.59
CA ARG A 22 -11.54 -13.10 -8.55
C ARG A 22 -12.19 -14.35 -7.95
N LYS A 23 -11.40 -15.38 -7.67
CA LYS A 23 -11.91 -16.69 -7.24
C LYS A 23 -11.86 -16.85 -5.72
N ASP A 24 -12.84 -17.54 -5.15
CA ASP A 24 -12.87 -17.94 -3.74
C ASP A 24 -12.66 -16.72 -2.82
N ASN A 25 -11.71 -16.82 -1.89
CA ASN A 25 -11.36 -15.75 -0.95
C ASN A 25 -10.32 -14.76 -1.50
N ALA A 26 -9.89 -14.91 -2.76
CA ALA A 26 -8.83 -14.07 -3.32
C ALA A 26 -9.18 -12.57 -3.35
N PRO A 27 -10.42 -12.14 -3.67
CA PRO A 27 -10.82 -10.73 -3.57
C PRO A 27 -10.68 -10.19 -2.13
N ALA A 28 -11.19 -10.94 -1.15
CA ALA A 28 -11.16 -10.54 0.26
C ALA A 28 -9.73 -10.47 0.82
N ASN A 29 -8.89 -11.45 0.46
CA ASN A 29 -7.49 -11.49 0.88
C ASN A 29 -6.70 -10.33 0.26
N THR A 30 -6.92 -10.05 -1.03
CA THR A 30 -6.24 -8.93 -1.72
C THR A 30 -6.67 -7.59 -1.14
N ALA A 31 -7.98 -7.41 -0.87
CA ALA A 31 -8.48 -6.21 -0.21
C ALA A 31 -7.88 -6.01 1.19
N LEU A 32 -7.69 -7.09 1.96
CA LEU A 32 -7.02 -7.04 3.26
C LEU A 32 -5.55 -6.62 3.11
N LEU A 33 -4.81 -7.23 2.17
CA LEU A 33 -3.42 -6.88 1.90
C LEU A 33 -3.27 -5.42 1.47
N ASN A 34 -4.15 -4.93 0.58
CA ASN A 34 -4.16 -3.54 0.13
C ASN A 34 -4.39 -2.58 1.31
N ARG A 35 -5.30 -2.93 2.22
CA ARG A 35 -5.53 -2.16 3.45
C ARG A 35 -4.31 -2.13 4.36
N LEU A 36 -3.63 -3.27 4.55
CA LEU A 36 -2.42 -3.37 5.37
C LEU A 36 -1.29 -2.53 4.76
N ALA A 37 -0.99 -2.73 3.47
CA ALA A 37 0.02 -1.98 2.74
C ALA A 37 -0.22 -0.47 2.83
N ARG A 38 -1.48 -0.04 2.66
CA ARG A 38 -1.87 1.35 2.81
C ARG A 38 -1.60 1.91 4.20
N ASN A 39 -1.95 1.18 5.25
CA ASN A 39 -1.74 1.62 6.63
C ASN A 39 -0.25 1.75 6.95
N ILE A 40 0.56 0.76 6.54
CA ILE A 40 2.02 0.80 6.67
C ILE A 40 2.57 2.03 5.97
N LEU A 41 2.24 2.22 4.71
CA LEU A 41 2.75 3.32 3.91
C LEU A 41 2.33 4.69 4.46
N GLN A 42 1.15 4.82 5.07
CA GLN A 42 0.73 6.07 5.71
C GLN A 42 1.50 6.35 7.01
N ALA A 43 1.84 5.31 7.79
CA ALA A 43 2.55 5.43 9.06
C ALA A 43 4.08 5.50 8.93
N ALA A 44 4.66 4.99 7.84
CA ALA A 44 6.11 4.78 7.70
C ALA A 44 6.97 6.06 7.60
N ASP A 45 6.38 7.22 7.30
CA ASP A 45 7.13 8.48 7.15
C ASP A 45 6.28 9.70 7.48
N SER A 46 6.95 10.81 7.73
CA SER A 46 6.39 12.15 7.90
C SER A 46 5.46 12.55 6.75
N ALA A 47 4.44 13.37 7.04
CA ALA A 47 3.33 13.67 6.14
C ALA A 47 3.73 14.26 4.75
N LYS A 48 4.98 14.70 4.56
CA LYS A 48 5.45 15.33 3.32
C LYS A 48 6.09 14.38 2.31
N VAL A 49 6.34 13.11 2.65
CA VAL A 49 6.97 12.15 1.72
C VAL A 49 5.92 11.48 0.85
N PRO A 50 6.02 11.55 -0.50
CA PRO A 50 5.07 10.89 -1.41
C PRO A 50 5.02 9.37 -1.23
N ILE A 51 3.85 8.76 -1.42
CA ILE A 51 3.64 7.32 -1.25
C ILE A 51 4.56 6.50 -2.17
N SER A 52 4.73 6.94 -3.43
CA SER A 52 5.63 6.29 -4.38
C SER A 52 7.08 6.23 -3.90
N HIS A 53 7.55 7.24 -3.17
CA HIS A 53 8.87 7.24 -2.54
C HIS A 53 8.95 6.30 -1.34
N ARG A 54 7.88 6.22 -0.52
CA ARG A 54 7.83 5.26 0.61
C ARG A 54 7.91 3.82 0.12
N ILE A 55 7.18 3.49 -0.96
CA ILE A 55 7.25 2.18 -1.61
C ILE A 55 8.68 1.88 -2.08
N LYS A 56 9.32 2.83 -2.79
CA LYS A 56 10.71 2.66 -3.26
C LYS A 56 11.70 2.51 -2.10
N LYS A 57 11.56 3.29 -1.02
CA LYS A 57 12.39 3.15 0.18
C LYS A 57 12.25 1.75 0.80
N CYS A 58 11.02 1.26 0.96
CA CYS A 58 10.75 -0.10 1.40
C CYS A 58 11.36 -1.16 0.47
N ALA A 59 11.40 -0.90 -0.84
CA ALA A 59 11.97 -1.83 -1.83
C ALA A 59 13.51 -1.80 -1.88
N TRP A 60 14.16 -0.73 -1.43
CA TRP A 60 15.62 -0.54 -1.53
C TRP A 60 16.37 -0.61 -0.21
N ASN A 61 15.65 -0.59 0.92
CA ASN A 61 16.24 -0.60 2.25
C ASN A 61 15.43 -1.51 3.18
N ASP A 62 16.02 -2.67 3.50
CA ASP A 62 15.39 -3.68 4.34
C ASP A 62 15.16 -3.20 5.78
N ASP A 63 16.06 -2.40 6.35
CA ASP A 63 15.88 -1.82 7.69
C ASP A 63 14.66 -0.89 7.74
N TYR A 64 14.49 -0.08 6.69
CA TYR A 64 13.33 0.80 6.53
C TYR A 64 12.03 -0.02 6.38
N LEU A 65 12.06 -1.09 5.57
CA LEU A 65 10.94 -2.01 5.41
C LEU A 65 10.54 -2.65 6.74
N ILE A 66 11.51 -3.20 7.49
CA ILE A 66 11.28 -3.86 8.78
C ILE A 66 10.69 -2.85 9.77
N ASN A 67 11.24 -1.65 9.84
CA ASN A 67 10.71 -0.60 10.72
C ASN A 67 9.27 -0.22 10.35
N ALA A 68 8.98 -0.06 9.05
CA ALA A 68 7.64 0.27 8.56
C ALA A 68 6.61 -0.81 8.92
N ILE A 69 6.97 -2.09 8.79
CA ILE A 69 6.07 -3.21 9.14
C ILE A 69 5.90 -3.32 10.66
N THR A 70 6.99 -3.11 11.43
CA THR A 70 6.97 -3.25 12.90
C THR A 70 6.16 -2.14 13.59
N HIS A 71 6.07 -0.97 12.98
CA HIS A 71 5.25 0.13 13.49
C HIS A 71 3.75 0.00 13.21
N MET A 72 3.31 -1.08 12.56
CA MET A 72 1.89 -1.36 12.35
C MET A 72 1.27 -1.89 13.65
N ARG A 73 0.44 -1.07 14.32
CA ARG A 73 -0.38 -1.48 15.48
C ARG A 73 -1.72 -2.04 15.03
#